data_AF-A0A2K3JV80-F1
#
_entry.id   AF-A0A2K3JV80-F1
#
_cell.length_a   1.000
_cell.length_b   1.000
_cell.length_c   1.000
_cell.angle_alpha   90.00
_cell.angle_beta   90.00
_cell.angle_gamma   90.00
#
_symmetry.space_group_name_H-M   'P 1'
#
loop_
_entity.id
_entity.type
_entity.pdbx_description
1 polymer ?
#
loop_
_entity_poly.entity_id
_entity_poly.type
_entity_poly.pdbx_seq_one_letter_code
_entity_poly.pdbx_strand_id
1 'polypeptide(L)'
;TDSSQSSSVNKIDVFWHDGMLNHDTGKGVFDTGIDPGFLEVLEKHPENSDRVKNMVSILKKGPISPHISWNHGRPALITDLHSFHTPDEE
;
A
#
# COMPACT_ATOMS: atom_id res chain seq x y z
N THR A 1 -36.42 -22.00 21.41
CA THR A 1 -34.99 -21.67 21.54
C THR A 1 -34.61 -20.84 20.34
N ASP A 2 -34.58 -19.53 20.54
CA ASP A 2 -34.29 -18.56 19.49
C ASP A 2 -32.81 -18.69 19.09
N SER A 3 -32.59 -19.16 17.87
CA SER A 3 -31.25 -19.48 17.36
C SER A 3 -30.72 -18.22 16.71
N SER A 4 -29.93 -17.46 17.47
CA SER A 4 -29.22 -16.29 16.99
C SER A 4 -28.22 -16.72 15.91
N GLN A 5 -28.64 -16.68 14.65
CA GLN A 5 -27.73 -16.66 13.52
C GLN A 5 -26.89 -15.40 13.67
N SER A 6 -25.63 -15.54 14.09
CA SER A 6 -24.66 -14.48 13.91
C SER A 6 -24.56 -14.25 12.40
N SER A 7 -25.11 -13.15 11.91
CA SER A 7 -24.78 -12.68 10.57
C SER A 7 -23.28 -12.42 10.56
N SER A 8 -22.51 -13.35 10.00
CA SER A 8 -21.11 -13.11 9.70
C SER A 8 -21.10 -11.95 8.72
N VAL A 9 -20.86 -10.74 9.20
CA VAL A 9 -20.64 -9.58 8.35
C VAL A 9 -19.44 -9.97 7.49
N ASN A 10 -19.65 -10.16 6.19
CA ASN A 10 -18.57 -10.39 5.25
C ASN A 10 -17.65 -9.17 5.33
N LYS A 11 -16.53 -9.32 6.03
CA LYS A 11 -15.52 -8.28 6.16
C LYS A 11 -14.63 -8.30 4.92
N ILE A 12 -14.09 -7.14 4.58
CA ILE A 12 -13.08 -6.98 3.55
C ILE A 12 -11.73 -7.27 4.19
N ASP A 13 -11.06 -8.33 3.74
CA ASP A 13 -9.68 -8.61 4.15
C ASP A 13 -8.71 -7.61 3.52
N VAL A 14 -7.95 -6.92 4.37
CA VAL A 14 -6.93 -5.94 3.96
C VAL A 14 -5.59 -6.40 4.51
N PHE A 15 -4.61 -6.59 3.61
CA PHE A 15 -3.25 -6.98 3.96
C PHE A 15 -2.35 -5.76 3.99
N TRP A 16 -1.62 -5.55 5.09
CA TRP A 16 -0.76 -4.39 5.26
C TRP A 16 0.54 -4.72 5.99
N HIS A 17 1.62 -4.09 5.56
CA HIS A 17 2.93 -4.15 6.21
C HIS A 17 3.51 -2.72 6.26
N ASP A 18 4.01 -2.28 7.41
CA ASP A 18 4.47 -0.88 7.58
C ASP A 18 5.68 -0.55 6.70
N GLY A 19 6.45 -1.56 6.30
CA GLY A 19 7.54 -1.43 5.32
C GLY A 19 7.11 -0.85 3.95
N MET A 20 5.81 -0.86 3.61
CA MET A 20 5.30 -0.18 2.41
C MET A 20 5.54 1.34 2.43
N LEU A 21 5.79 1.93 3.60
CA LEU A 21 6.11 3.35 3.74
C LEU A 21 7.58 3.69 3.51
N ASN A 22 8.44 2.67 3.38
CA ASN A 22 9.89 2.84 3.26
C ASN A 22 10.36 3.00 1.81
N HIS A 23 9.46 2.89 0.83
CA HIS A 23 9.81 3.10 -0.57
C HIS A 23 10.16 4.57 -0.80
N ASP A 24 11.43 4.81 -1.15
CA ASP A 24 11.88 6.12 -1.61
C ASP A 24 11.48 6.28 -3.08
N THR A 25 10.66 7.29 -3.34
CA THR A 25 10.12 7.59 -4.69
C THR A 25 10.96 8.67 -5.39
N GLY A 26 12.08 9.08 -4.80
CA GLY A 26 12.94 10.11 -5.33
C GLY A 26 12.34 11.51 -5.25
N LYS A 27 12.89 12.42 -6.06
CA LYS A 27 12.46 13.82 -6.19
C LYS A 27 12.16 14.13 -7.66
N GLY A 28 11.50 15.25 -7.88
CA GLY A 28 11.13 15.70 -9.23
C GLY A 28 9.70 15.33 -9.60
N VAL A 29 9.38 15.58 -10.86
CA VAL A 29 8.05 15.33 -11.42
C VAL A 29 8.07 13.96 -12.11
N PHE A 30 7.16 13.07 -11.73
CA PHE A 30 7.10 11.68 -12.22
C PHE A 30 8.45 10.95 -12.09
N ASP A 31 8.87 10.24 -13.15
CA ASP A 31 10.03 9.34 -13.17
C ASP A 31 11.37 10.08 -13.33
N THR A 32 11.39 11.40 -13.19
CA THR A 32 12.63 12.19 -13.38
C THR A 32 13.69 11.85 -12.34
N GLY A 33 13.30 11.51 -11.11
CA GLY A 33 14.22 11.12 -10.04
C GLY A 33 15.13 12.24 -9.53
N ILE A 34 15.05 13.45 -10.10
CA ILE A 34 15.88 14.61 -9.77
C ILE A 34 15.07 15.91 -9.75
N ASP A 35 15.54 16.91 -9.01
CA ASP A 35 15.04 18.28 -9.13
C ASP A 35 15.62 18.92 -10.40
N PRO A 36 14.78 19.31 -11.38
CA PRO A 36 15.27 19.86 -12.64
C PRO A 36 15.62 21.37 -12.54
N GLY A 37 15.42 22.02 -11.38
CA GLY A 37 15.88 23.38 -11.09
C GLY A 37 15.01 24.51 -11.63
N PHE A 38 13.90 24.20 -12.30
CA PHE A 38 12.94 25.18 -12.81
C PHE A 38 11.51 25.01 -12.26
N LEU A 39 11.30 24.10 -11.31
CA LEU A 39 10.00 23.89 -10.68
C LEU A 39 9.76 24.94 -9.59
N GLU A 40 8.62 25.61 -9.65
CA GLU A 40 8.18 26.56 -8.61
C GLU A 40 7.91 25.84 -7.28
N VAL A 41 7.35 24.63 -7.35
CA VAL A 41 7.12 23.75 -6.19
C VAL A 41 7.58 22.35 -6.54
N LEU A 42 8.51 21.83 -5.74
CA LEU A 42 8.95 20.45 -5.85
C LEU A 42 7.95 19.55 -5.09
N GLU A 43 6.84 19.23 -5.74
CA GLU A 43 5.84 18.31 -5.19
C GLU A 43 6.40 16.90 -5.02
N LYS A 44 5.88 16.16 -4.03
CA LYS A 44 6.25 14.76 -3.84
C LYS A 44 5.71 13.90 -4.97
N HIS A 45 6.44 12.84 -5.32
CA HIS A 45 5.98 11.84 -6.30
C HIS A 45 4.55 11.36 -6.01
N PRO A 46 3.65 11.19 -6.99
CA PRO A 46 2.28 10.75 -6.74
C PRO A 46 2.14 9.45 -5.94
N GLU A 47 3.16 8.60 -5.92
CA GLU A 47 3.19 7.33 -5.17
C GLU A 47 3.89 7.43 -3.81
N ASN A 48 4.16 8.64 -3.31
CA ASN A 48 4.90 8.85 -2.07
C ASN A 48 4.20 8.28 -0.82
N SER A 49 5.00 8.09 0.23
CA SER A 49 4.56 7.51 1.50
C SER A 49 3.48 8.32 2.24
N ASP A 50 3.39 9.63 2.08
CA ASP A 50 2.33 10.42 2.72
C ASP A 50 0.96 10.16 2.08
N ARG A 51 0.92 9.99 0.76
CA ARG A 51 -0.30 9.57 0.07
C ARG A 51 -0.75 8.19 0.56
N VAL A 52 0.18 7.25 0.71
CA VAL A 52 -0.11 5.90 1.24
C VAL A 52 -0.60 5.96 2.69
N LYS A 53 0.03 6.75 3.57
CA LYS A 53 -0.44 6.97 4.96
C LYS A 53 -1.88 7.48 5.00
N ASN A 54 -2.24 8.40 4.11
CA ASN A 54 -3.59 8.94 4.04
C ASN A 54 -4.60 7.87 3.59
N MET A 55 -4.27 7.07 2.57
CA MET A 55 -5.11 5.94 2.14
C MET A 55 -5.32 4.93 3.29
N VAL A 56 -4.24 4.54 3.98
CA VAL A 56 -4.32 3.63 5.13
C VAL A 56 -5.12 4.25 6.29
N SER A 57 -5.00 5.55 6.52
CA SER A 57 -5.78 6.26 7.54
C SER A 57 -7.28 6.25 7.24
N ILE A 58 -7.68 6.37 5.97
CA ILE A 58 -9.08 6.23 5.55
C ILE A 58 -9.59 4.83 5.86
N LEU A 59 -8.80 3.79 5.58
CA LEU A 59 -9.19 2.42 5.91
C LEU A 59 -9.29 2.19 7.43
N LYS A 60 -8.33 2.71 8.20
CA LYS A 60 -8.27 2.51 9.66
C LYS A 60 -9.32 3.31 10.42
N LYS A 61 -9.59 4.55 10.00
CA LYS A 61 -10.39 5.53 10.78
C LYS A 61 -11.66 5.99 10.08
N GLY A 62 -11.82 5.68 8.80
CA GLY A 62 -12.95 6.11 8.00
C GLY A 62 -14.19 5.24 8.16
N PRO A 63 -15.28 5.58 7.46
CA PRO A 63 -16.59 4.94 7.61
C PRO A 63 -16.61 3.43 7.32
N ILE A 64 -15.65 2.94 6.52
CA ILE A 64 -15.56 1.52 6.17
C ILE A 64 -14.75 0.68 7.17
N SER A 65 -14.09 1.30 8.16
CA SER A 65 -13.25 0.60 9.15
C SER A 65 -13.96 -0.56 9.87
N PRO A 66 -15.25 -0.45 10.29
CA PRO A 66 -15.97 -1.57 10.92
C PRO A 66 -16.13 -2.81 10.03
N HIS A 67 -16.00 -2.63 8.71
CA HIS A 67 -16.14 -3.67 7.70
C HIS A 67 -14.80 -4.26 7.26
N ILE A 68 -13.68 -3.87 7.87
CA ILE A 68 -12.34 -4.35 7.50
C ILE A 68 -11.84 -5.40 8.49
N SER A 69 -11.22 -6.44 7.96
CA SER A 69 -10.39 -7.41 8.66
C SER A 69 -8.93 -7.16 8.28
N TRP A 70 -8.10 -6.76 9.24
CA TRP A 70 -6.68 -6.46 8.98
C TRP A 70 -5.82 -7.71 9.13
N ASN A 71 -5.03 -7.97 8.10
CA ASN A 71 -4.08 -9.07 8.03
C ASN A 71 -2.66 -8.50 7.83
N HIS A 72 -1.66 -9.22 8.34
CA HIS A 72 -0.27 -8.83 8.14
C HIS A 72 0.18 -9.23 6.74
N GLY A 73 0.66 -8.26 5.95
CA GLY A 73 1.30 -8.52 4.67
C GLY A 73 2.72 -9.07 4.87
N ARG A 74 3.23 -9.83 3.91
CA ARG A 74 4.63 -10.29 3.88
C ARG A 74 5.32 -9.87 2.58
N PRO A 75 6.65 -9.69 2.58
CA PRO A 75 7.41 -9.63 1.34
C PRO A 75 7.20 -10.91 0.50
N ALA A 76 7.26 -10.77 -0.82
CA ALA A 76 7.32 -11.89 -1.74
C ALA A 76 8.65 -12.65 -1.56
N LEU A 77 8.62 -13.97 -1.66
CA LEU A 77 9.84 -14.78 -1.72
C LEU A 77 10.43 -14.69 -3.14
N ILE A 78 11.73 -14.96 -3.28
CA ILE A 78 12.37 -15.03 -4.62
C ILE A 78 11.65 -16.03 -5.53
N THR A 79 11.22 -17.17 -4.98
CA THR A 79 10.41 -18.16 -5.72
C THR A 79 9.05 -17.62 -6.15
N ASP A 80 8.42 -16.74 -5.35
CA ASP A 80 7.17 -16.08 -5.73
C ASP A 80 7.43 -15.12 -6.90
N LEU A 81 8.55 -14.37 -6.85
CA LEU A 81 8.94 -13.45 -7.92
C LEU A 81 9.23 -14.19 -9.23
N HIS A 82 9.95 -15.31 -9.19
CA HIS A 82 10.28 -16.13 -10.35
C HIS A 82 9.10 -16.90 -10.96
N SER A 83 7.93 -16.89 -10.31
CA SER A 83 6.71 -17.41 -10.93
C SER A 83 6.23 -16.54 -12.11
N PHE A 84 6.73 -15.31 -12.20
CA PHE A 84 6.36 -14.34 -13.23
C PHE A 84 7.56 -13.62 -13.88
N HIS A 85 8.60 -13.30 -13.10
CA HIS A 85 9.77 -12.57 -13.59
C HIS A 85 10.89 -13.54 -13.97
N THR A 86 11.56 -13.28 -15.09
CA THR A 86 12.82 -13.96 -15.41
C THR A 86 13.93 -13.38 -14.53
N PRO A 87 14.78 -14.22 -13.90
CA PRO A 87 15.98 -13.72 -13.23
C PRO A 87 16.87 -12.97 -14.23
N ASP A 88 17.58 -11.95 -13.76
CA ASP A 88 18.62 -11.33 -14.58
C ASP A 88 19.71 -12.38 -14.85
N GLU A 89 20.15 -12.48 -16.11
CA GLU A 89 21.31 -13.29 -16.48
C GLU A 89 22.57 -12.47 -16.13
N GLU A 90 23.46 -13.02 -15.30
CA GLU A 90 24.80 -12.44 -15.03
C GLU A 90 25.73 -12.58 -16.25
#